data_AF-A0A9Q8EAD2-F1
#
_entry.id   AF-A0A9Q8EAD2-F1
#
_cell.length_a   1.000
_cell.length_b   1.000
_cell.length_c   1.000
_cell.angle_alpha   90.00
_cell.angle_beta   90.00
_cell.angle_gamma   90.00
#
_symmetry.space_group_name_H-M   'P 1'
#
loop_
_entity.id
_entity.type
_entity.pdbx_description
1 polymer ?
#
loop_
_entity_poly.entity_id
_entity_poly.type
_entity_poly.pdbx_seq_one_letter_code
_entity_poly.pdbx_strand_id
1 'polypeptide(L)'
;MLTLAPLPDAIAGYFGFAIQLILNPWFIAGMSCYVLSIGLWMTVLGKVEVSLAYPLSSVGFIITAAIGYFFLKEDINTMRLIGLSLICIGIVFISRSA
;
A
#
# COMPACT_ATOMS: atom_id res chain seq x y z
N MET A 1 -1.84 16.32 1.37
CA MET A 1 -2.12 16.44 2.82
C MET A 1 -2.44 17.89 3.23
N LEU A 2 -2.05 18.92 2.46
CA LEU A 2 -2.39 20.34 2.69
C LEU A 2 -3.66 20.82 1.98
N THR A 3 -4.44 19.93 1.34
CA THR A 3 -5.56 20.33 0.45
C THR A 3 -6.95 20.11 1.04
N LEU A 4 -7.06 19.49 2.22
CA LEU A 4 -8.34 19.25 2.88
C LEU A 4 -8.49 20.23 4.04
N ALA A 5 -9.66 20.84 4.13
CA ALA A 5 -10.02 21.68 5.27
C ALA A 5 -9.95 20.87 6.59
N PRO A 6 -9.71 21.52 7.73
CA PRO A 6 -9.75 20.84 9.03
C PRO A 6 -11.10 20.17 9.27
N LEU A 7 -11.09 19.12 10.09
CA LEU A 7 -12.30 18.36 10.43
C LEU A 7 -13.36 19.31 11.02
N PRO A 8 -14.61 19.25 10.53
CA PRO A 8 -15.68 20.10 11.03
C PRO A 8 -16.08 19.68 12.46
N ASP A 9 -16.09 20.63 13.39
CA ASP A 9 -16.47 20.40 14.79
C ASP A 9 -17.97 20.09 14.96
N ALA A 10 -18.79 20.43 13.97
CA ALA A 10 -20.24 20.22 13.96
C ALA A 10 -20.63 19.09 13.00
N ILE A 11 -21.61 18.27 13.41
CA ILE A 11 -22.12 17.14 12.61
C ILE A 11 -22.64 17.60 11.23
N ALA A 12 -23.21 18.81 11.15
CA ALA A 12 -23.68 19.41 9.91
C ALA A 12 -22.55 19.68 8.90
N GLY A 13 -21.30 19.85 9.34
CA GLY A 13 -20.17 20.15 8.48
C GLY A 13 -19.58 18.93 7.77
N TYR A 14 -19.84 17.71 8.25
CA TYR A 14 -19.28 16.49 7.64
C TYR A 14 -19.80 16.26 6.22
N PHE A 15 -21.04 16.67 5.92
CA PHE A 15 -21.60 16.52 4.57
C PHE A 15 -20.82 17.35 3.54
N GLY A 16 -20.53 18.62 3.86
CA GLY A 16 -19.73 19.50 3.01
C GLY A 16 -18.29 19.00 2.87
N PHE A 17 -17.71 18.52 3.97
CA PHE A 17 -16.37 17.92 3.96
C PHE A 17 -16.30 16.65 3.10
N ALA A 18 -17.32 15.78 3.16
CA ALA A 18 -17.38 14.56 2.35
C ALA A 18 -17.40 14.87 0.84
N ILE A 19 -18.17 15.88 0.41
CA ILE A 19 -18.20 16.32 -0.99
C ILE A 19 -16.83 16.85 -1.42
N GLN A 20 -16.19 17.69 -0.60
CA GLN A 20 -14.84 18.20 -0.89
C GLN A 20 -13.80 17.09 -0.97
N LEU A 21 -13.90 16.08 -0.11
CA LEU A 21 -13.02 14.91 -0.11
C LEU A 21 -13.21 14.08 -1.38
N ILE A 22 -14.46 13.78 -1.76
CA ILE A 22 -14.78 12.98 -2.94
C ILE A 22 -14.36 13.70 -4.22
N LEU A 23 -14.49 15.04 -4.28
CA LEU A 23 -14.05 15.84 -5.43
C LEU A 23 -12.54 16.11 -5.46
N ASN A 24 -11.80 15.72 -4.42
CA ASN A 24 -10.36 15.95 -4.38
C ASN A 24 -9.65 15.04 -5.39
N PRO A 25 -8.92 15.60 -6.38
CA PRO A 25 -8.29 14.78 -7.42
C PRO A 25 -7.31 13.74 -6.88
N TRP A 26 -6.60 14.05 -5.80
CA TRP A 26 -5.67 13.12 -5.16
C TRP A 26 -6.39 11.98 -4.44
N PHE A 27 -7.53 12.27 -3.83
CA PHE A 27 -8.38 11.23 -3.23
C PHE A 27 -8.93 10.29 -4.31
N ILE A 28 -9.48 10.84 -5.40
CA ILE A 28 -9.98 10.04 -6.53
C ILE A 28 -8.86 9.19 -7.13
N ALA A 29 -7.68 9.77 -7.35
CA ALA A 29 -6.52 9.04 -7.88
C ALA A 29 -6.11 7.89 -6.95
N GLY A 30 -6.01 8.15 -5.64
CA GLY A 30 -5.71 7.12 -4.65
C GLY A 30 -6.76 6.01 -4.60
N MET A 31 -8.05 6.37 -4.59
CA MET A 31 -9.16 5.42 -4.60
C MET A 31 -9.20 4.60 -5.89
N SER A 32 -8.92 5.21 -7.04
CA SER A 32 -8.84 4.50 -8.33
C SER A 32 -7.71 3.49 -8.33
N CYS A 33 -6.52 3.87 -7.86
CA CYS A 33 -5.42 2.92 -7.64
C CYS A 33 -5.80 1.79 -6.68
N TYR A 34 -6.59 2.08 -5.64
CA TYR A 34 -7.04 1.07 -4.68
C TYR A 34 -8.02 0.07 -5.30
N VAL A 35 -8.98 0.54 -6.11
CA VAL A 35 -9.90 -0.34 -6.85
C VAL A 35 -9.13 -1.25 -7.81
N LEU A 36 -8.15 -0.70 -8.53
CA LEU A 36 -7.26 -1.50 -9.40
C LEU A 36 -6.45 -2.53 -8.60
N SER A 37 -5.91 -2.13 -7.45
CA SER A 37 -5.16 -3.02 -6.54
C SER A 37 -6.02 -4.21 -6.09
N ILE A 38 -7.26 -3.96 -5.65
CA ILE A 38 -8.19 -5.04 -5.28
C ILE A 38 -8.50 -5.94 -6.48
N GLY A 39 -8.76 -5.38 -7.66
CA GLY A 39 -9.02 -6.19 -8.87
C GLY A 39 -7.85 -7.12 -9.23
N LEU A 40 -6.62 -6.60 -9.17
CA LEU A 40 -5.40 -7.39 -9.36
C LEU A 40 -5.25 -8.46 -8.27
N TRP A 41 -5.50 -8.10 -7.01
CA TRP A 41 -5.41 -9.02 -5.88
C TRP A 41 -6.40 -10.18 -6.00
N MET A 42 -7.65 -9.91 -6.35
CA MET A 42 -8.66 -10.94 -6.61
C MET A 42 -8.25 -11.86 -7.76
N THR A 43 -7.59 -11.33 -8.80
CA THR A 43 -7.06 -12.13 -9.91
C THR A 43 -5.93 -13.07 -9.45
N VAL A 44 -5.08 -12.62 -8.53
CA VAL A 44 -4.01 -13.45 -7.95
C VAL A 44 -4.61 -14.56 -7.08
N LEU A 45 -5.57 -14.23 -6.20
CA LEU A 45 -6.23 -15.20 -5.35
C LEU A 45 -7.03 -16.25 -6.13
N GLY A 46 -7.50 -15.93 -7.34
CA GLY A 46 -8.12 -16.90 -8.23
C GLY A 46 -7.16 -17.90 -8.89
N LYS A 47 -5.84 -17.65 -8.83
CA LYS A 47 -4.81 -18.46 -9.52
C LYS A 47 -3.81 -19.13 -8.58
N VAL A 48 -3.64 -18.60 -7.38
CA VAL A 48 -2.62 -19.03 -6.41
C VAL A 48 -3.29 -19.22 -5.06
N GLU A 49 -2.86 -20.24 -4.32
CA GLU A 49 -3.33 -20.46 -2.95
C GLU A 49 -3.00 -19.25 -2.07
N VAL A 50 -3.93 -18.92 -1.17
CA VAL A 50 -3.81 -17.81 -0.23
C VAL A 50 -2.51 -17.89 0.58
N SER A 51 -2.11 -19.11 0.97
CA SER A 51 -0.86 -19.40 1.70
C SER A 51 0.40 -18.93 0.96
N LEU A 52 0.40 -18.96 -0.38
CA LEU A 52 1.51 -18.49 -1.22
C LEU A 52 1.38 -17.01 -1.60
N ALA A 53 0.15 -16.50 -1.71
CA ALA A 53 -0.10 -15.12 -2.11
C ALA A 53 0.40 -14.10 -1.07
N TYR A 54 0.21 -14.36 0.23
CA TYR A 54 0.64 -13.43 1.29
C TYR A 54 2.16 -13.22 1.35
N PRO A 55 3.00 -14.28 1.27
CA PRO A 55 4.45 -14.14 1.14
C PRO A 55 4.87 -13.32 -0.09
N LEU A 56 4.26 -13.57 -1.24
CA LEU A 56 4.54 -12.80 -2.46
C LEU A 56 4.15 -11.33 -2.32
N SER A 57 3.06 -11.03 -1.62
CA SER A 57 2.66 -9.64 -1.30
C SER A 57 3.73 -8.90 -0.48
N SER A 58 4.52 -9.63 0.32
CA SER A 58 5.61 -9.05 1.11
C SER A 58 6.78 -8.53 0.25
N VAL A 59 6.91 -8.99 -1.01
CA VAL A 59 7.84 -8.39 -1.99
C VAL A 59 7.49 -6.91 -2.22
N GLY A 60 6.21 -6.56 -2.12
CA GLY A 60 5.74 -5.17 -2.21
C GLY A 60 6.39 -4.26 -1.19
N PHE A 61 6.77 -4.76 0.00
CA PHE A 61 7.50 -3.97 0.99
C PHE A 61 8.92 -3.63 0.52
N ILE A 62 9.58 -4.55 -0.20
CA ILE A 62 10.92 -4.32 -0.80
C ILE A 62 10.83 -3.22 -1.86
N ILE A 63 9.87 -3.35 -2.77
CA ILE A 63 9.64 -2.37 -3.84
C ILE A 63 9.29 -1.01 -3.23
N THR A 64 8.41 -0.97 -2.23
CA THR A 64 8.02 0.27 -1.53
C THR A 64 9.21 0.91 -0.84
N ALA A 65 10.05 0.13 -0.15
CA ALA A 65 11.25 0.65 0.51
C ALA A 65 12.28 1.18 -0.49
N ALA A 66 12.44 0.53 -1.64
CA ALA A 66 13.30 0.99 -2.72
C ALA A 66 12.80 2.31 -3.31
N ILE A 67 11.50 2.40 -3.64
CA ILE A 67 10.88 3.64 -4.13
C ILE A 67 11.00 4.75 -3.08
N GLY A 68 10.76 4.47 -1.80
CA GLY A 68 10.90 5.44 -0.71
C GLY A 68 12.32 6.01 -0.60
N TYR A 69 13.34 5.16 -0.75
CA TYR A 69 14.73 5.61 -0.73
C TYR A 69 15.13 6.41 -1.97
N PHE A 70 14.82 5.92 -3.17
CA PHE A 70 15.25 6.59 -4.40
C PHE A 70 14.42 7.84 -4.73
N PHE A 71 13.11 7.80 -4.52
CA PHE A 71 12.20 8.86 -4.95
C PHE A 71 11.86 9.84 -3.83
N LEU A 72 11.61 9.35 -2.61
CA LEU A 72 11.28 10.18 -1.46
C LEU A 72 12.52 10.56 -0.62
N LYS A 73 13.69 9.99 -0.92
CA LYS A 73 14.94 10.17 -0.15
C LYS A 73 14.77 9.85 1.34
N GLU A 74 13.95 8.86 1.66
CA GLU A 74 13.80 8.39 3.04
C GLU A 74 15.09 7.74 3.55
N ASP A 75 15.48 8.05 4.78
CA ASP A 75 16.59 7.34 5.44
C ASP A 75 16.21 5.88 5.72
N ILE A 76 16.91 4.96 5.05
CA ILE A 76 16.80 3.53 5.35
C ILE A 76 17.64 3.23 6.60
N ASN A 77 16.97 2.97 7.71
CA ASN A 77 17.60 2.44 8.91
C ASN A 77 18.16 1.02 8.66
N THR A 78 19.35 0.73 9.19
CA THR A 78 19.98 -0.60 9.19
C THR A 78 19.02 -1.71 9.64
N MET A 79 18.15 -1.44 10.62
CA MET A 79 17.14 -2.40 11.08
C MET A 79 16.11 -2.74 9.98
N ARG A 80 15.71 -1.74 9.17
CA ARG A 80 14.78 -1.91 8.04
C ARG A 80 15.42 -2.80 6.96
N LEU A 81 16.71 -2.64 6.73
CA LEU A 81 17.48 -3.46 5.78
C LEU A 81 17.58 -4.93 6.24
N ILE A 82 17.81 -5.18 7.53
CA ILE A 82 17.82 -6.54 8.11
C ILE A 82 16.44 -7.19 8.00
N GLY A 83 15.37 -6.45 8.27
CA GLY A 83 14.00 -6.97 8.10
C GLY A 83 13.70 -7.32 6.64
N LEU A 84 14.09 -6.46 5.70
CA LEU A 84 13.94 -6.70 4.26
C LEU A 84 14.68 -7.95 3.78
N SER A 85 15.92 -8.15 4.22
CA SER A 85 16.69 -9.35 3.85
C SER A 85 16.07 -10.63 4.43
N LEU A 86 15.53 -10.60 5.65
CA LEU A 86 14.77 -11.71 6.22
C LEU A 86 13.50 -12.03 5.41
N ILE A 87 12.76 -11.01 4.97
CA ILE A 87 11.59 -11.20 4.10
C ILE A 87 12.00 -11.88 2.79
N CYS A 88 13.08 -11.41 2.15
CA CYS A 88 13.62 -12.04 0.92
C CYS A 88 13.95 -13.52 1.13
N ILE A 89 14.63 -13.85 2.23
CA ILE A 89 14.99 -15.23 2.57
C ILE A 89 13.73 -16.08 2.75
N GLY A 90 12.74 -15.58 3.49
CA GLY A 90 11.45 -16.27 3.69
C GLY A 90 10.73 -16.56 2.38
N ILE A 91 10.71 -15.60 1.44
CA ILE A 91 10.09 -15.79 0.12
C ILE A 91 10.79 -16.89 -0.68
N VAL A 92 12.13 -16.97 -0.63
CA VAL A 92 12.89 -18.02 -1.33
C VAL A 92 12.60 -19.41 -0.78
N PHE A 93 12.45 -19.55 0.54
CA PHE A 93 12.08 -20.83 1.13
C PHE A 93 10.67 -21.25 0.71
N ILE A 94 9.72 -20.32 0.73
CA ILE A 94 8.32 -20.59 0.39
C ILE A 94 8.15 -20.91 -1.10
N SER A 95 8.85 -20.18 -1.98
CA SER A 95 8.81 -20.45 -3.42
C SER A 95 9.44 -21.78 -3.81
N ARG A 96 10.27 -22.36 -2.93
CA ARG A 96 10.84 -23.71 -3.09
C ARG A 96 9.99 -24.81 -2.44
N SER A 97 9.10 -24.48 -1.50
CA SER A 97 8.23 -25.44 -0.83
C SER A 97 6.88 -25.65 -1.51
N ALA A 98 6.52 -24.76 -2.45
CA ALA A 98 5.35 -24.85 -3.31
C ALA A 98 5.69 -25.53 -4.64
#